data_AF-A0A076NAG9-F1
#
_entry.id   AF-A0A076NAG9-F1
#
_cell.length_a   1.000
_cell.length_b   1.000
_cell.length_c   1.000
_cell.angle_alpha   90.00
_cell.angle_beta   90.00
_cell.angle_gamma   90.00
#
_symmetry.space_group_name_H-M   'P 1'
#
loop_
_entity.id
_entity.type
_entity.pdbx_description
1 polymer ?
#
loop_
_entity_poly.entity_id
_entity_poly.type
_entity_poly.pdbx_seq_one_letter_code
_entity_poly.pdbx_strand_id
1 'polypeptide(L)'
;MVGWSAVALRDLWPEVRADRFAACTTPAQALALLDDLVGGRVVEPDPVVSAAVSLLSGARVPALAAGTGTSERVLRRRFTHEVGMSPKRLQRVLRFQAFLAGLTQATALAVAAAEHGYADQSHLGRETRRLTGASPAELVRGRRLAETFQTPGRGEPQDRGHDVPADDRGAH
;
A
#
# COMPACT_ATOMS: atom_id res chain seq x y z
N MET A 1 -2.20 22.13 -10.96
CA MET A 1 -3.23 21.21 -10.42
C MET A 1 -3.42 20.13 -11.47
N VAL A 2 -2.70 19.01 -11.37
CA VAL A 2 -2.86 17.91 -12.35
C VAL A 2 -4.09 17.14 -11.90
N GLY A 3 -5.21 17.37 -12.58
CA GLY A 3 -6.44 16.62 -12.35
C GLY A 3 -6.20 15.17 -12.73
N TRP A 4 -6.27 14.27 -11.76
CA TRP A 4 -6.35 12.85 -12.05
C TRP A 4 -7.76 12.64 -12.61
N SER A 5 -7.88 12.52 -13.93
CA SER A 5 -9.12 12.03 -14.52
C SER A 5 -9.29 10.60 -14.04
N ALA A 6 -10.40 10.32 -13.36
CA ALA A 6 -10.78 8.94 -13.07
C ALA A 6 -10.95 8.23 -14.42
N VAL A 7 -10.09 7.25 -14.72
CA VAL A 7 -10.25 6.38 -15.88
C VAL A 7 -11.13 5.22 -15.44
N ALA A 8 -12.17 4.91 -16.20
CA ALA A 8 -13.04 3.81 -15.83
C ALA A 8 -12.25 2.49 -15.94
N LEU A 9 -12.39 1.62 -14.95
CA LEU A 9 -11.65 0.35 -14.92
C LEU A 9 -11.89 -0.49 -16.18
N ARG A 10 -13.11 -0.46 -16.74
CA ARG A 10 -13.46 -1.12 -18.00
C ARG A 10 -12.68 -0.61 -19.22
N ASP A 11 -12.23 0.65 -19.18
CA ASP A 11 -11.48 1.27 -20.29
C ASP A 11 -10.01 0.84 -20.24
N LEU A 12 -9.49 0.56 -19.04
CA LEU A 12 -8.16 -0.01 -18.82
C LEU A 12 -8.15 -1.53 -18.91
N TRP A 13 -9.27 -2.16 -18.55
CA TRP A 13 -9.37 -3.60 -18.39
C TRP A 13 -10.76 -4.10 -18.83
N PRO A 14 -10.97 -4.23 -20.15
CA PRO A 14 -12.29 -4.55 -20.71
C PRO A 14 -12.85 -5.88 -20.25
N GLU A 15 -11.98 -6.86 -19.95
CA GLU A 15 -12.38 -8.19 -19.51
C GLU A 15 -12.71 -8.23 -18.01
N VAL A 16 -12.40 -7.16 -17.27
CA VAL A 16 -12.79 -7.02 -15.88
C VAL A 16 -14.25 -6.62 -15.80
N ARG A 17 -15.05 -7.59 -15.36
CA ARG A 17 -16.46 -7.44 -15.02
C ARG A 17 -16.62 -6.46 -13.86
N ALA A 18 -16.85 -5.18 -14.16
CA ALA A 18 -17.02 -4.11 -13.17
C ALA A 18 -18.18 -4.39 -12.19
N ASP A 19 -19.16 -5.18 -12.61
CA ASP A 19 -20.23 -5.75 -11.78
C ASP A 19 -19.69 -6.58 -10.61
N ARG A 20 -18.57 -7.30 -10.78
CA ARG A 20 -17.94 -8.06 -9.68
C ARG A 20 -17.34 -7.14 -8.61
N PHE A 21 -16.75 -6.02 -9.01
CA PHE A 21 -16.24 -5.01 -8.07
C PHE A 21 -17.37 -4.30 -7.33
N ALA A 22 -18.48 -4.00 -8.02
CA ALA A 22 -19.67 -3.40 -7.40
C ALA A 22 -20.32 -4.32 -6.35
N ALA A 23 -20.16 -5.65 -6.48
CA ALA A 23 -20.63 -6.63 -5.52
C ALA A 23 -19.71 -6.79 -4.28
N CYS A 24 -18.48 -6.25 -4.31
CA CYS A 24 -17.60 -6.27 -3.14
C CYS A 24 -18.11 -5.28 -2.09
N THR A 25 -18.46 -5.80 -0.91
CA THR A 25 -18.92 -4.97 0.22
C THR A 25 -17.79 -4.61 1.18
N THR A 26 -16.60 -5.20 0.98
CA THR A 26 -15.41 -4.97 1.79
C THR A 26 -14.15 -4.78 0.93
N PRO A 27 -13.15 -4.02 1.41
CA PRO A 27 -11.86 -3.90 0.73
C PRO A 27 -11.15 -5.25 0.53
N ALA A 28 -11.29 -6.19 1.46
CA ALA A 28 -10.66 -7.51 1.37
C ALA A 28 -11.22 -8.33 0.19
N GLN A 29 -12.54 -8.29 -0.03
CA GLN A 29 -13.15 -8.94 -1.20
C GLN A 29 -12.70 -8.32 -2.51
N ALA A 30 -12.60 -6.98 -2.57
CA ALA A 30 -12.12 -6.28 -3.75
C ALA A 30 -10.65 -6.62 -4.04
N LEU A 31 -9.81 -6.77 -3.01
CA LEU A 31 -8.42 -7.17 -3.15
C LEU A 31 -8.28 -8.62 -3.63
N ALA A 32 -9.02 -9.56 -3.04
CA ALA A 32 -9.02 -10.96 -3.49
C ALA A 32 -9.46 -11.08 -4.96
N LEU A 33 -10.48 -10.31 -5.37
CA LEU A 33 -10.90 -10.25 -6.76
C LEU A 33 -9.81 -9.69 -7.68
N LEU A 34 -9.08 -8.65 -7.25
CA LEU A 34 -7.94 -8.13 -7.99
C LEU A 34 -6.83 -9.18 -8.14
N ASP A 35 -6.50 -9.87 -7.06
CA ASP A 35 -5.46 -10.91 -7.06
C ASP A 35 -5.81 -12.05 -8.02
N ASP A 36 -7.06 -12.53 -8.03
CA ASP A 36 -7.52 -13.55 -8.98
C ASP A 36 -7.40 -13.08 -10.44
N LEU A 37 -7.81 -11.82 -10.71
CA LEU A 37 -7.79 -11.24 -12.06
C LEU A 37 -6.39 -10.95 -12.58
N VAL A 38 -5.47 -10.58 -11.69
CA VAL A 38 -4.04 -10.43 -11.99
C VAL A 38 -3.41 -11.81 -12.17
N GLY A 39 -3.69 -12.74 -11.26
CA GLY A 39 -3.20 -14.11 -11.24
C GLY A 39 -3.48 -14.87 -12.53
N GLY A 40 -4.70 -14.73 -13.07
CA GLY A 40 -5.09 -15.32 -14.36
C GLY A 40 -4.37 -14.74 -15.58
N ARG A 41 -3.54 -13.70 -15.42
CA ARG A 41 -2.81 -13.01 -16.48
C ARG A 41 -1.31 -12.96 -16.25
N VAL A 42 -0.80 -13.65 -15.22
CA VAL A 42 0.65 -13.69 -14.95
C VAL A 42 1.34 -14.36 -16.13
N VAL A 43 2.04 -13.54 -16.92
CA VAL A 43 3.01 -14.01 -17.90
C VAL A 43 4.31 -14.26 -17.16
N GLU A 44 5.07 -15.27 -17.58
CA GLU A 44 6.39 -15.52 -17.04
C GLU A 44 7.26 -14.26 -17.18
N PRO A 45 7.72 -13.64 -16.07
CA PRO A 45 8.40 -12.35 -16.14
C PRO A 45 9.78 -12.48 -16.79
N ASP A 46 10.24 -11.43 -17.51
CA ASP A 46 11.61 -11.40 -18.03
C ASP A 46 12.61 -11.65 -16.86
N PRO A 47 13.47 -12.68 -16.95
CA PRO A 47 14.35 -13.07 -15.85
C PRO A 47 15.34 -11.98 -15.45
N VAL A 48 15.76 -11.13 -16.39
CA VAL A 48 16.62 -9.96 -16.13
C VAL A 48 15.86 -8.91 -15.33
N VAL A 49 14.60 -8.67 -15.67
CA VAL A 49 13.75 -7.72 -14.93
C VAL A 49 13.46 -8.26 -13.53
N SER A 50 13.11 -9.53 -13.41
CA SER A 50 12.90 -10.20 -12.12
C SER A 50 14.14 -10.11 -11.21
N ALA A 51 15.31 -10.45 -11.74
CA ALA A 51 16.57 -10.31 -11.00
C ALA A 51 16.87 -8.86 -10.58
N ALA A 52 16.66 -7.89 -11.47
CA ALA A 52 16.86 -6.48 -11.16
C ALA A 52 15.87 -5.96 -10.10
N VAL A 53 14.61 -6.42 -10.10
CA VAL A 53 13.62 -6.08 -9.08
C VAL A 53 14.04 -6.61 -7.71
N SER A 54 14.55 -7.84 -7.63
CA SER A 54 15.06 -8.41 -6.38
C SER A 54 16.26 -7.65 -5.81
N LEU A 55 17.04 -6.95 -6.66
CA LEU A 55 18.17 -6.11 -6.25
C LEU A 55 17.77 -4.65 -5.93
N LEU A 56 16.60 -4.20 -6.38
CA LEU A 56 16.14 -2.81 -6.23
C LEU A 56 15.83 -2.42 -4.78
N SER A 57 15.58 -3.40 -3.92
CA SER A 57 15.37 -3.26 -2.48
C SER A 57 16.58 -2.73 -1.72
N GLY A 58 17.79 -2.73 -2.32
CA GLY A 58 19.01 -2.22 -1.68
C GLY A 58 20.03 -1.49 -2.57
N ALA A 59 19.92 -1.54 -3.91
CA ALA A 59 20.98 -1.09 -4.81
C ALA A 59 20.67 0.18 -5.64
N ARG A 60 21.72 0.87 -6.11
CA ARG A 60 21.62 1.97 -7.10
C ARG A 60 21.50 1.39 -8.53
N VAL A 61 20.80 2.10 -9.42
CA VAL A 61 20.52 1.65 -10.80
C VAL A 61 21.75 1.18 -11.60
N PRO A 62 22.93 1.83 -11.53
CA PRO A 62 24.13 1.35 -12.23
C PRO A 62 24.61 -0.03 -11.73
N ALA A 63 24.45 -0.31 -10.43
CA ALA A 63 24.78 -1.61 -9.85
C ALA A 63 23.80 -2.71 -10.30
N LEU A 64 22.55 -2.36 -10.67
CA LEU A 64 21.59 -3.30 -11.24
C LEU A 64 21.99 -3.73 -12.65
N ALA A 65 22.47 -2.80 -13.49
CA ALA A 65 22.91 -3.10 -14.85
C ALA A 65 24.12 -4.04 -14.83
N ALA A 66 25.13 -3.73 -14.00
CA ALA A 66 26.28 -4.59 -13.78
C ALA A 66 25.88 -5.97 -13.21
N GLY A 67 25.04 -5.99 -12.18
CA GLY A 67 24.59 -7.23 -11.52
C GLY A 67 23.71 -8.14 -12.38
N THR A 68 23.17 -7.63 -13.50
CA THR A 68 22.35 -8.39 -14.45
C THR A 68 23.06 -8.68 -15.78
N GLY A 69 24.33 -8.27 -15.93
CA GLY A 69 25.07 -8.42 -17.18
C GLY A 69 24.49 -7.62 -18.35
N THR A 70 23.81 -6.50 -18.08
CA THR A 70 23.16 -5.67 -19.12
C THR A 70 23.68 -4.23 -19.12
N SER A 71 23.46 -3.51 -20.22
CA SER A 71 23.68 -2.06 -20.25
C SER A 71 22.47 -1.32 -19.66
N GLU A 72 22.69 -0.12 -19.09
CA GLU A 72 21.61 0.70 -18.54
C GLU A 72 20.49 1.00 -19.54
N ARG A 73 20.85 1.18 -20.83
CA ARG A 73 19.89 1.43 -21.91
C ARG A 73 18.99 0.22 -22.13
N VAL A 74 19.57 -0.99 -22.17
CA VAL A 74 18.81 -2.24 -22.33
C VAL A 74 17.93 -2.47 -21.11
N LEU A 75 18.47 -2.30 -19.91
CA LEU A 75 17.73 -2.45 -18.67
C LEU A 75 16.53 -1.50 -18.61
N ARG A 76 16.71 -0.22 -18.96
CA ARG A 76 15.63 0.77 -19.00
C ARG A 76 14.53 0.40 -20.00
N ARG A 77 14.91 -0.08 -21.20
CA ARG A 77 13.95 -0.49 -22.23
C ARG A 77 13.13 -1.69 -21.74
N ARG A 78 13.79 -2.73 -21.21
CA ARG A 78 13.11 -3.91 -20.66
C ARG A 78 12.16 -3.55 -19.54
N PHE A 79 12.59 -2.73 -18.58
CA PHE A 79 11.73 -2.21 -17.52
C PHE A 79 10.50 -1.45 -18.01
N THR A 80 10.66 -0.62 -19.04
CA THR A 80 9.55 0.13 -19.61
C THR A 80 8.54 -0.79 -20.30
N HIS A 81 9.02 -1.86 -20.93
CA HIS A 81 8.18 -2.88 -21.58
C HIS A 81 7.46 -3.78 -20.56
N GLU A 82 8.21 -4.35 -19.62
CA GLU A 82 7.72 -5.36 -18.67
C GLU A 82 6.97 -4.76 -17.47
N VAL A 83 7.45 -3.62 -16.95
CA VAL A 83 6.93 -3.02 -15.71
C VAL A 83 6.15 -1.72 -16.00
N GLY A 84 6.20 -1.21 -17.22
CA GLY A 84 5.59 0.07 -17.59
C GLY A 84 6.32 1.30 -17.00
N MET A 85 7.47 1.12 -16.33
CA MET A 85 8.21 2.21 -15.72
C MET A 85 9.71 1.98 -15.67
N SER A 86 10.49 3.06 -15.67
CA SER A 86 11.95 2.97 -15.54
C SER A 86 12.39 2.35 -14.19
N PRO A 87 13.59 1.73 -14.12
CA PRO A 87 14.13 1.18 -12.87
C PRO A 87 14.19 2.22 -11.74
N LYS A 88 14.56 3.46 -12.09
CA LYS A 88 14.66 4.55 -11.11
C LYS A 88 13.30 4.93 -10.52
N ARG A 89 12.24 4.89 -11.35
CA ARG A 89 10.87 5.16 -10.89
C ARG A 89 10.40 4.04 -9.97
N LEU A 90 10.63 2.78 -10.34
CA LEU A 90 10.30 1.65 -9.46
C LEU A 90 11.05 1.73 -8.13
N GLN A 91 12.35 2.06 -8.15
CA GLN A 91 13.13 2.27 -6.91
C GLN A 91 12.48 3.29 -5.96
N ARG A 92 11.97 4.39 -6.52
CA ARG A 92 11.31 5.45 -5.74
C ARG A 92 10.00 4.95 -5.14
N VAL A 93 9.21 4.19 -5.89
CA VAL A 93 7.98 3.55 -5.42
C VAL A 93 8.28 2.55 -4.30
N LEU A 94 9.23 1.64 -4.49
CA LEU A 94 9.59 0.62 -3.51
C LEU A 94 10.11 1.25 -2.20
N ARG A 95 10.96 2.27 -2.29
CA ARG A 95 11.41 3.03 -1.12
C ARG A 95 10.25 3.67 -0.37
N PHE A 96 9.31 4.26 -1.11
CA PHE A 96 8.12 4.87 -0.52
C PHE A 96 7.21 3.82 0.14
N GLN A 97 7.01 2.66 -0.49
CA GLN A 97 6.28 1.53 0.12
C GLN A 97 6.96 1.02 1.39
N ALA A 98 8.28 0.87 1.39
CA ALA A 98 9.05 0.49 2.57
C ALA A 98 8.87 1.52 3.70
N PHE A 99 8.96 2.81 3.37
CA PHE A 99 8.68 3.90 4.32
C PHE A 99 7.27 3.79 4.92
N LEU A 100 6.24 3.52 4.11
CA LEU A 100 4.86 3.37 4.60
C LEU A 100 4.69 2.12 5.48
N ALA A 101 5.36 1.02 5.15
CA ALA A 101 5.31 -0.22 5.92
C ALA A 101 5.99 -0.08 7.30
N GLY A 102 7.10 0.65 7.37
CA GLY A 102 7.80 0.95 8.63
C GLY A 102 7.17 2.07 9.47
N LEU A 103 6.15 2.76 8.95
CA LEU A 103 5.54 3.88 9.64
C LEU A 103 4.62 3.41 10.76
N THR A 104 5.02 3.66 12.01
CA THR A 104 4.19 3.43 13.19
C THR A 104 3.59 4.74 13.72
N GLN A 105 2.58 4.66 14.60
CA GLN A 105 1.97 5.87 15.17
C GLN A 105 2.92 6.71 16.03
N ALA A 106 4.00 6.11 16.55
CA ALA A 106 4.96 6.76 17.44
C ALA A 106 6.18 7.34 16.69
N THR A 107 6.39 7.00 15.43
CA THR A 107 7.61 7.40 14.70
C THR A 107 7.50 8.84 14.19
N ALA A 108 8.48 9.68 14.56
CA ALA A 108 8.60 11.01 13.98
C ALA A 108 8.96 10.91 12.48
N LEU A 109 8.25 11.66 11.62
CA LEU A 109 8.42 11.61 10.16
C LEU A 109 9.87 11.85 9.71
N ALA A 110 10.62 12.70 10.41
CA ALA A 110 12.02 12.98 10.10
C ALA A 110 12.93 11.76 10.36
N VAL A 111 12.67 11.00 11.43
CA VAL A 111 13.41 9.77 11.75
C VAL A 111 13.11 8.69 10.71
N ALA A 112 11.82 8.45 10.44
CA ALA A 112 11.40 7.50 9.41
C ALA A 112 11.93 7.87 8.01
N ALA A 113 12.03 9.17 7.69
CA ALA A 113 12.62 9.63 6.44
C ALA A 113 14.10 9.21 6.32
N ALA A 114 14.89 9.43 7.37
CA ALA A 114 16.31 9.09 7.38
C ALA A 114 16.55 7.58 7.24
N GLU A 115 15.79 6.76 7.98
CA GLU A 115 15.86 5.28 7.93
C GLU A 115 15.60 4.72 6.53
N HIS A 116 14.78 5.40 5.72
CA HIS A 116 14.39 4.95 4.39
C HIS A 116 15.14 5.69 3.27
N GLY A 117 16.25 6.36 3.58
CA GLY A 117 17.14 6.97 2.60
C GLY A 117 16.63 8.28 2.00
N TYR A 118 15.77 9.00 2.72
CA TYR A 118 15.47 10.41 2.44
C TYR A 118 16.44 11.31 3.20
N ALA A 119 16.90 12.36 2.53
CA ALA A 119 17.83 13.33 3.12
C ALA A 119 17.21 14.08 4.32
N ASP A 120 15.91 14.37 4.24
CA ASP A 120 15.16 15.10 5.24
C ASP A 120 13.64 14.94 5.02
N GLN A 121 12.84 15.48 5.95
CA GLN A 121 11.37 15.46 5.87
C GLN A 121 10.82 16.22 4.65
N SER A 122 11.51 17.26 4.17
CA SER A 122 11.10 18.03 2.98
C SER A 122 11.32 17.25 1.69
N HIS A 123 12.41 16.48 1.60
CA HIS A 123 12.67 15.53 0.52
C HIS A 123 11.58 14.46 0.50
N LEU A 124 11.28 13.84 1.66
CA LEU A 124 10.15 12.91 1.79
C LEU A 124 8.83 13.55 1.35
N GLY A 125 8.55 14.78 1.80
CA GLY A 125 7.32 15.50 1.49
C GLY A 125 7.15 15.81 0.00
N ARG A 126 8.22 16.21 -0.69
CA ARG A 126 8.22 16.41 -2.15
C ARG A 126 8.01 15.09 -2.89
N GLU A 127 8.59 14.01 -2.38
CA GLU A 127 8.47 12.70 -2.99
C GLU A 127 7.08 12.10 -2.87
N THR A 128 6.52 12.16 -1.66
CA THR A 128 5.17 11.68 -1.36
C THR A 128 4.15 12.40 -2.25
N ARG A 129 4.22 13.73 -2.35
CA ARG A 129 3.34 14.49 -3.23
C ARG A 129 3.46 14.08 -4.70
N ARG A 130 4.67 13.77 -5.16
CA ARG A 130 4.87 13.30 -6.56
C ARG A 130 4.28 11.92 -6.81
N LEU A 131 4.28 11.04 -5.81
CA LEU A 131 3.81 9.67 -5.95
C LEU A 131 2.30 9.54 -5.70
N THR A 132 1.76 10.26 -4.73
CA THR A 132 0.38 10.08 -4.24
C THR A 132 -0.51 11.31 -4.38
N GLY A 133 0.06 12.47 -4.71
CA GLY A 133 -0.65 13.75 -4.67
C GLY A 133 -0.86 14.32 -3.25
N ALA A 134 -0.61 13.54 -2.20
CA ALA A 134 -0.79 13.91 -0.80
C ALA A 134 0.56 14.11 -0.09
N SER A 135 0.53 14.75 1.08
CA SER A 135 1.67 14.83 2.00
C SER A 135 1.76 13.58 2.89
N PRO A 136 2.93 13.29 3.48
CA PRO A 136 3.08 12.18 4.42
C PRO A 136 2.09 12.25 5.59
N ALA A 137 1.84 13.46 6.12
CA ALA A 137 0.93 13.66 7.24
C ALA A 137 -0.54 13.39 6.87
N GLU A 138 -0.96 13.74 5.65
CA GLU A 138 -2.30 13.44 5.15
C GLU A 138 -2.51 11.93 4.98
N LEU A 139 -1.50 11.21 4.47
CA LEU A 139 -1.55 9.74 4.36
C LEU A 139 -1.64 9.06 5.72
N VAL A 140 -0.82 9.49 6.69
CA VAL A 140 -0.87 8.99 8.08
C VAL A 140 -2.26 9.22 8.68
N ARG A 141 -2.82 10.42 8.49
CA ARG A 141 -4.15 10.75 8.98
C ARG A 141 -5.22 9.89 8.31
N GLY A 142 -5.17 9.72 6.99
CA GLY A 142 -6.10 8.87 6.23
C GLY A 142 -6.05 7.42 6.67
N ARG A 143 -4.84 6.87 6.90
CA ARG A 143 -4.65 5.52 7.43
C ARG A 143 -5.28 5.34 8.81
N ARG A 144 -5.09 6.31 9.71
CA ARG A 144 -5.73 6.31 11.04
C ARG A 144 -7.25 6.28 10.96
N LEU A 145 -7.83 7.06 10.06
CA LEU A 145 -9.28 7.05 9.84
C LEU A 145 -9.73 5.67 9.35
N ALA A 146 -9.04 5.09 8.35
CA ALA A 146 -9.36 3.75 7.86
C ALA A 146 -9.26 2.67 8.96
N GLU A 147 -8.21 2.69 9.79
CA GLU A 147 -8.03 1.77 10.91
C GLU A 147 -9.16 1.91 11.97
N THR A 148 -9.62 3.14 12.22
CA THR A 148 -10.73 3.41 13.16
C THR A 148 -12.04 2.80 12.67
N PHE A 149 -12.30 2.82 11.36
CA PHE A 149 -13.49 2.24 10.75
C PHE A 149 -13.36 0.73 10.45
N GLN A 150 -12.16 0.17 10.51
CA GLN A 150 -11.87 -1.24 10.23
C GLN A 150 -11.85 -2.14 11.47
N THR A 151 -12.06 -1.62 12.69
CA THR A 151 -12.08 -2.46 13.92
C THR A 151 -13.32 -3.35 13.94
N PRO A 152 -13.20 -4.70 13.76
CA PRO A 152 -14.32 -5.60 13.93
C PRO A 152 -14.41 -6.01 15.41
N GLY A 153 -15.58 -5.82 16.03
CA GLY A 153 -15.94 -6.47 17.28
C GLY A 153 -15.49 -5.76 18.56
N ARG A 154 -16.20 -4.70 18.97
CA ARG A 154 -16.48 -4.53 20.40
C ARG A 154 -17.83 -5.22 20.65
N GLY A 155 -17.77 -6.54 20.82
CA GLY A 155 -18.92 -7.37 21.19
C GLY A 155 -19.38 -7.05 22.61
N GLU A 156 -20.66 -6.70 22.70
CA GLU A 156 -21.65 -6.83 23.78
C GLU A 156 -21.41 -6.21 25.18
N PRO A 157 -22.46 -5.61 25.78
CA PRO A 157 -22.46 -5.19 27.18
C PRO A 157 -22.43 -6.43 28.09
N GLN A 158 -21.52 -6.42 29.06
CA GLN A 158 -21.54 -7.39 30.15
C GLN A 158 -22.86 -7.21 30.93
N ASP A 159 -23.76 -8.16 30.74
CA ASP A 159 -24.88 -8.44 31.64
C ASP A 159 -24.33 -8.57 33.06
N ARG A 160 -24.49 -7.51 33.86
CA ARG A 160 -24.38 -7.62 35.31
C ARG A 160 -25.75 -7.99 35.81
N GLY A 161 -25.92 -9.30 35.96
CA GLY A 161 -27.05 -9.92 36.62
C GLY A 161 -27.49 -9.10 37.84
N HIS A 162 -28.77 -8.76 37.77
CA HIS A 162 -29.57 -8.27 38.87
C HIS A 162 -29.74 -9.42 39.86
N ASP A 163 -29.01 -9.39 40.98
CA ASP A 163 -29.35 -10.21 42.15
C ASP A 163 -30.08 -9.34 43.21
N VAL A 164 -31.28 -9.82 43.45
CA VAL A 164 -32.42 -9.42 44.28
C VAL A 164 -32.05 -8.86 45.67
N PRO A 165 -32.71 -7.79 46.17
CA PRO A 165 -32.55 -7.36 47.55
C PRO A 165 -33.24 -8.33 48.52
N ALA A 166 -32.52 -8.68 49.59
CA ALA A 166 -33.01 -9.48 50.70
C ALA A 166 -34.29 -8.88 51.31
N ASP A 167 -35.31 -9.72 51.43
CA ASP A 167 -36.55 -9.46 52.14
C ASP A 167 -36.25 -9.35 53.63
N ASP A 168 -36.34 -8.13 54.16
CA ASP A 168 -36.34 -7.82 55.58
C ASP A 168 -37.72 -7.24 55.94
N ARG A 169 -38.64 -8.11 56.33
CA ARG A 169 -39.84 -7.75 57.11
C ARG A 169 -40.08 -8.79 58.19
N GLY A 170 -39.76 -8.41 59.42
CA GLY A 170 -39.92 -9.22 60.62
C GLY A 170 -41.31 -9.18 61.26
N ALA A 171 -41.31 -9.75 62.47
CA ALA A 171 -42.32 -9.71 63.53
C ALA A 171 -43.71 -10.31 63.21
N HIS A 172 -44.00 -11.50 63.77
CA HIS A 172 -44.75 -11.67 65.02
C HIS A 172 -44.83 -13.14 65.43
#